data_AF-A0A535FC95-F1
#
_entry.id   AF-A0A535FC95-F1
#
_cell.length_a   1.000
_cell.length_b   1.000
_cell.length_c   1.000
_cell.angle_alpha   90.00
_cell.angle_beta   90.00
_cell.angle_gamma   90.00
#
_symmetry.space_group_name_H-M   'P 1'
#
loop_
_entity.id
_entity.type
_entity.pdbx_description
1 polymer ?
#
loop_
_entity_poly.entity_id
_entity_poly.type
_entity_poly.pdbx_seq_one_letter_code
_entity_poly.pdbx_strand_id
1 'polypeptide(L)'
;MDTAREHLCLEHQSPTALCDAPAMLTWILPDFARRHALQNRARENAWQSYQQCQQTALSMTLNGILSRAGDVFRWSIAAPLGIAHAHPFLDPRLLTFGLGMQSSIEPVPGKIKPVLAEAMRDRLPDVIRYRQQKVGFNEVYYLGLARNLHRLDAMIRQAPLEGMIDKHIFIQHLQEGRLAGVPPRGLQHLTYMLALLKWLCMQQEWLQVRDKINIAFRFPIRPPSY
;
A
#
# COMPACT_ATOMS: atom_id res chain seq x y z
N MET A 1 -39.00 0.27 24.25
CA MET A 1 -37.83 1.18 24.17
C MET A 1 -36.59 0.33 24.18
N ASP A 2 -36.32 -0.33 23.05
CA ASP A 2 -35.23 -1.30 22.93
C ASP A 2 -34.84 -1.39 21.45
N THR A 3 -33.91 -0.52 21.02
CA THR A 3 -33.34 -0.46 19.66
C THR A 3 -32.07 0.40 19.69
N ALA A 4 -30.96 -0.15 20.17
CA ALA A 4 -29.62 0.43 19.97
C ALA A 4 -28.49 -0.58 20.22
N ARG A 5 -28.56 -1.77 19.60
CA ARG A 5 -27.56 -2.84 19.84
C ARG A 5 -26.93 -3.47 18.60
N GLU A 6 -26.99 -2.84 17.42
CA GLU A 6 -26.60 -3.50 16.15
C GLU A 6 -25.47 -2.87 15.33
N HIS A 7 -24.68 -1.90 15.80
CA HIS A 7 -23.68 -1.24 14.93
C HIS A 7 -22.20 -1.28 15.36
N LEU A 8 -21.79 -2.17 16.27
CA LEU A 8 -20.37 -2.30 16.63
C LEU A 8 -19.91 -3.76 16.63
N CYS A 9 -19.84 -4.34 15.44
CA CYS A 9 -19.07 -5.56 15.18
C CYS A 9 -18.57 -5.54 13.73
N LEU A 10 -17.49 -4.80 13.49
CA LEU A 10 -16.74 -4.86 12.23
C LEU A 10 -15.32 -5.37 12.52
N GLU A 11 -15.10 -6.57 11.97
CA GLU A 11 -13.82 -7.15 11.54
C GLU A 11 -12.93 -7.84 12.58
N HIS A 12 -13.48 -8.87 13.24
CA HIS A 12 -12.74 -10.13 13.37
C HIS A 12 -12.98 -10.95 12.11
N GLN A 13 -12.09 -10.82 11.11
CA GLN A 13 -12.09 -11.72 9.95
C GLN A 13 -11.54 -13.09 10.39
N SER A 14 -12.43 -14.08 10.45
CA SER A 14 -12.09 -15.49 10.63
C SER A 14 -11.16 -15.99 9.52
N PRO A 15 -10.21 -16.91 9.80
CA PRO A 15 -9.26 -17.44 8.80
C PRO A 15 -9.90 -18.32 7.73
N THR A 16 -11.18 -18.65 7.85
CA THR A 16 -11.95 -19.51 6.93
C THR A 16 -12.52 -18.78 5.72
N ALA A 17 -12.43 -17.44 5.66
CA ALA A 17 -12.85 -16.64 4.50
C ALA A 17 -11.78 -16.59 3.36
N LEU A 18 -10.80 -17.50 3.38
CA LEU A 18 -9.76 -17.62 2.35
C LEU A 18 -10.17 -18.50 1.15
N CYS A 19 -11.34 -19.15 1.19
CA CYS A 19 -11.78 -20.11 0.17
C CYS A 19 -12.84 -19.58 -0.81
N ASP A 20 -13.47 -18.44 -0.54
CA ASP A 20 -14.21 -17.73 -1.58
C ASP A 20 -13.18 -17.01 -2.43
N ALA A 21 -12.97 -17.49 -3.65
CA ALA A 21 -12.05 -16.87 -4.60
C ALA A 21 -12.32 -15.35 -4.57
N PRO A 22 -11.34 -14.52 -4.17
CA PRO A 22 -11.56 -13.08 -4.12
C PRO A 22 -12.00 -12.72 -5.53
N ALA A 23 -13.15 -12.04 -5.66
CA ALA A 23 -13.65 -11.52 -6.93
C ALA A 23 -12.44 -11.00 -7.70
N MET A 24 -11.95 -11.82 -8.64
CA MET A 24 -10.68 -11.51 -9.28
C MET A 24 -10.92 -10.18 -9.94
N LEU A 25 -9.97 -9.27 -9.75
CA LEU A 25 -9.94 -7.96 -10.41
C LEU A 25 -10.51 -8.12 -11.80
N THR A 26 -11.75 -7.67 -12.01
CA THR A 26 -12.56 -8.07 -13.17
C THR A 26 -11.94 -7.59 -14.47
N TRP A 27 -11.01 -6.65 -14.38
CA TRP A 27 -10.20 -6.14 -15.47
C TRP A 27 -8.94 -6.95 -15.78
N ILE A 28 -8.52 -7.96 -15.00
CA ILE A 28 -7.38 -8.81 -15.38
C ILE A 28 -7.87 -9.90 -16.34
N LEU A 29 -7.19 -10.02 -17.48
CA LEU A 29 -7.57 -11.01 -18.49
C LEU A 29 -7.31 -12.44 -17.98
N PRO A 30 -8.28 -13.37 -18.10
CA PRO A 30 -8.14 -14.74 -17.59
C PRO A 30 -6.92 -15.49 -18.14
N ASP A 31 -6.59 -15.28 -19.43
CA ASP A 31 -5.43 -15.91 -20.06
C ASP A 31 -4.11 -15.47 -19.44
N PHE A 32 -3.99 -14.18 -19.14
CA PHE A 32 -2.83 -13.66 -18.42
C PHE A 32 -2.76 -14.24 -17.01
N ALA A 33 -3.90 -14.24 -16.30
CA ALA A 33 -3.97 -14.77 -14.94
C ALA A 33 -3.53 -16.24 -14.87
N ARG A 34 -3.95 -17.06 -15.86
CA ARG A 34 -3.53 -18.47 -15.98
C ARG A 34 -2.06 -18.61 -16.35
N ARG A 35 -1.60 -17.94 -17.40
CA ARG A 35 -0.21 -18.02 -17.90
C ARG A 35 0.82 -17.65 -16.83
N HIS A 36 0.47 -16.70 -15.97
CA HIS A 36 1.36 -16.22 -14.89
C HIS A 36 1.01 -16.78 -13.51
N ALA A 37 0.10 -17.76 -13.43
CA ALA A 37 -0.33 -18.42 -12.20
C ALA A 37 -0.69 -17.43 -11.07
N LEU A 38 -1.42 -16.35 -11.40
CA LEU A 38 -1.70 -15.26 -10.46
C LEU A 38 -2.46 -15.74 -9.22
N GLN A 39 -3.32 -16.74 -9.36
CA GLN A 39 -4.03 -17.33 -8.22
C GLN A 39 -3.07 -18.01 -7.22
N ASN A 40 -2.06 -18.74 -7.71
CA ASN A 40 -1.08 -19.39 -6.85
C ASN A 40 -0.21 -18.33 -6.16
N ARG A 41 0.24 -17.32 -6.91
CA ARG A 41 0.99 -16.18 -6.33
C ARG A 41 0.18 -15.40 -5.29
N ALA A 42 -1.11 -15.21 -5.53
CA ALA A 42 -1.99 -14.56 -4.56
C ALA A 42 -2.11 -15.38 -3.28
N ARG A 43 -2.21 -16.71 -3.38
CA ARG A 43 -2.21 -17.62 -2.23
C ARG A 43 -0.87 -17.60 -1.48
N GLU A 44 0.24 -17.67 -2.21
CA GLU A 44 1.60 -17.57 -1.63
C GLU A 44 1.81 -16.22 -0.91
N ASN A 45 1.40 -15.11 -1.54
CA ASN A 45 1.46 -13.78 -0.91
C ASN A 45 0.57 -13.69 0.32
N ALA A 46 -0.63 -14.28 0.29
CA ALA A 46 -1.51 -14.33 1.45
C ALA A 46 -0.86 -15.15 2.58
N TRP A 47 -0.26 -16.29 2.26
CA TRP A 47 0.47 -17.11 3.21
C TRP A 47 1.63 -16.33 3.85
N GLN A 48 2.45 -15.65 3.04
CA GLN A 48 3.53 -14.79 3.55
C GLN A 48 3.01 -13.59 4.34
N SER A 49 1.81 -13.09 4.06
CA SER A 49 1.28 -11.93 4.78
C SER A 49 0.67 -12.30 6.13
N TYR A 50 0.03 -13.46 6.23
CA TYR A 50 -0.81 -13.83 7.37
C TYR A 50 -0.25 -14.98 8.21
N GLN A 51 0.61 -15.83 7.65
CA GLN A 51 1.00 -17.12 8.24
C GLN A 51 2.51 -17.30 8.44
N GLN A 52 3.29 -16.21 8.52
CA GLN A 52 4.72 -16.27 8.85
C GLN A 52 5.00 -16.76 10.28
N CYS A 53 4.05 -16.58 11.19
CA CYS A 53 4.12 -17.05 12.58
C CYS A 53 2.72 -17.36 13.13
N GLN A 54 2.65 -17.92 14.34
CA GLN A 54 1.39 -18.30 14.99
C GLN A 54 0.42 -17.12 15.21
N GLN A 55 0.95 -15.90 15.34
CA GLN A 55 0.15 -14.71 15.56
C GLN A 55 -0.04 -13.93 14.25
N THR A 56 -1.26 -13.93 13.69
CA THR A 56 -1.58 -13.22 12.44
C THR A 56 -1.18 -11.75 12.46
N ALA A 57 -1.42 -11.05 13.57
CA ALA A 57 -1.07 -9.64 13.71
C ALA A 57 0.46 -9.40 13.63
N LEU A 58 1.25 -10.32 14.18
CA LEU A 58 2.71 -10.26 14.11
C LEU A 58 3.19 -10.58 12.67
N SER A 59 2.63 -11.61 12.02
CA SER A 59 2.90 -11.91 10.60
C SER A 59 2.65 -10.69 9.71
N MET A 60 1.50 -10.03 9.88
CA MET A 60 1.17 -8.83 9.11
C MET A 60 2.15 -7.68 9.37
N THR A 61 2.59 -7.51 10.62
CA THR A 61 3.55 -6.47 11.01
C THR A 61 4.92 -6.73 10.36
N LEU A 62 5.42 -7.96 10.42
CA LEU A 62 6.69 -8.37 9.81
C LEU A 62 6.65 -8.21 8.28
N ASN A 63 5.59 -8.69 7.63
CA ASN A 63 5.39 -8.49 6.21
C ASN A 63 5.32 -6.99 5.82
N GLY A 64 4.68 -6.17 6.65
CA GLY A 64 4.64 -4.72 6.49
C GLY A 64 6.03 -4.08 6.53
N ILE A 65 6.89 -4.49 7.48
CA ILE A 65 8.28 -4.03 7.58
C ILE A 65 9.07 -4.42 6.33
N LEU A 66 8.99 -5.68 5.90
CA LEU A 66 9.67 -6.17 4.71
C LEU A 66 9.23 -5.43 3.44
N SER A 67 7.93 -5.14 3.34
CA SER A 67 7.32 -4.39 2.22
C SER A 67 7.73 -2.90 2.19
N ARG A 68 8.52 -2.42 3.17
CA ARG A 68 9.11 -1.07 3.17
C ARG A 68 10.50 -0.96 2.59
N ALA A 69 11.12 -2.07 2.20
CA ALA A 69 12.44 -2.05 1.57
C ALA A 69 12.47 -1.13 0.35
N GLY A 70 13.52 -0.31 0.25
CA GLY A 70 13.77 0.58 -0.88
C GLY A 70 12.97 1.89 -0.89
N ASP A 71 12.06 2.14 0.05
CA ASP A 71 11.28 3.39 0.21
C ASP A 71 11.00 4.18 -1.08
N VAL A 72 10.22 3.57 -1.98
CA VAL A 72 9.96 4.13 -3.32
C VAL A 72 9.43 5.56 -3.27
N PHE A 73 8.54 5.89 -2.32
CA PHE A 73 7.98 7.25 -2.20
C PHE A 73 9.05 8.31 -1.98
N ARG A 74 10.02 8.03 -1.09
CA ARG A 74 11.14 8.93 -0.84
C ARG A 74 11.94 9.20 -2.11
N TRP A 75 12.25 8.17 -2.90
CA TRP A 75 13.14 8.31 -4.06
C TRP A 75 12.43 8.77 -5.32
N SER A 76 11.20 8.35 -5.57
CA SER A 76 10.49 8.63 -6.82
C SER A 76 9.59 9.86 -6.76
N ILE A 77 9.19 10.30 -5.56
CA ILE A 77 8.26 11.43 -5.39
C ILE A 77 8.91 12.55 -4.57
N ALA A 78 9.37 12.25 -3.35
CA ALA A 78 9.82 13.30 -2.45
C ALA A 78 11.16 13.93 -2.89
N ALA A 79 12.17 13.13 -3.20
CA ALA A 79 13.50 13.61 -3.55
C ALA A 79 13.53 14.51 -4.81
N PRO A 80 12.83 14.18 -5.92
CA PRO A 80 12.74 15.08 -7.08
C PRO A 80 12.11 16.45 -6.77
N LEU A 81 11.30 16.54 -5.72
CA LEU A 81 10.67 17.77 -5.26
C LEU A 81 11.53 18.52 -4.21
N GLY A 82 12.75 18.04 -3.92
CA GLY A 82 13.60 18.59 -2.86
C GLY A 82 13.06 18.33 -1.44
N ILE A 83 12.13 17.38 -1.29
CA ILE A 83 11.50 17.06 -0.01
C ILE A 83 12.26 15.91 0.67
N ALA A 84 12.79 16.18 1.86
CA ALA A 84 13.34 15.15 2.72
C ALA A 84 12.20 14.36 3.40
N HIS A 85 11.96 13.13 2.94
CA HIS A 85 10.98 12.23 3.56
C HIS A 85 11.66 11.27 4.53
N ALA A 86 11.16 11.21 5.76
CA ALA A 86 11.68 10.35 6.82
C ALA A 86 10.56 9.57 7.51
N HIS A 87 10.90 8.40 8.03
CA HIS A 87 9.99 7.51 8.75
C HIS A 87 10.53 7.20 10.16
N PRO A 88 10.39 8.12 11.14
CA PRO A 88 10.92 7.89 12.49
C PRO A 88 10.40 6.61 13.15
N PHE A 89 9.16 6.20 12.82
CA PHE A 89 8.57 4.97 13.35
C PHE A 89 9.11 3.68 12.71
N LEU A 90 9.95 3.78 11.67
CA LEU A 90 10.69 2.67 11.08
C LEU A 90 12.17 2.64 11.53
N ASP A 91 12.54 3.44 12.55
CA ASP A 91 13.84 3.30 13.20
C ASP A 91 13.99 1.87 13.75
N PRO A 92 15.07 1.14 13.43
CA PRO A 92 15.25 -0.24 13.88
C PRO A 92 15.13 -0.42 15.39
N ARG A 93 15.59 0.56 16.18
CA ARG A 93 15.51 0.51 17.65
C ARG A 93 14.06 0.55 18.12
N LEU A 94 13.24 1.39 17.49
CA LEU A 94 11.82 1.49 17.82
C LEU A 94 11.04 0.26 17.34
N LEU A 95 11.39 -0.29 16.16
CA LEU A 95 10.79 -1.54 15.67
C LEU A 95 11.11 -2.70 16.62
N THR A 96 12.38 -2.87 17.02
CA THR A 96 12.78 -3.89 17.99
C THR A 96 12.06 -3.73 19.32
N PHE A 97 11.98 -2.50 19.84
CA PHE A 97 11.23 -2.20 21.06
C PHE A 97 9.74 -2.57 20.94
N GLY A 98 9.08 -2.13 19.86
CA GLY A 98 7.66 -2.38 19.64
C GLY A 98 7.34 -3.87 19.46
N LEU A 99 8.17 -4.60 18.73
CA LEU A 99 8.03 -6.04 18.54
C LEU A 99 8.21 -6.81 19.87
N GLY A 100 9.19 -6.44 20.69
CA GLY A 100 9.39 -7.04 22.02
C GLY A 100 8.27 -6.69 23.00
N MET A 101 7.67 -5.51 22.87
CA MET A 101 6.56 -5.08 23.72
C MET A 101 5.25 -5.79 23.37
N GLN A 102 5.03 -6.15 22.10
CA GLN A 102 3.81 -6.83 21.66
C GLN A 102 3.62 -8.20 22.34
N SER A 103 4.70 -8.85 22.76
CA SER A 103 4.62 -10.07 23.58
C SER A 103 4.25 -9.83 25.05
N SER A 104 4.23 -8.59 25.53
CA SER A 104 4.06 -8.25 26.95
C SER A 104 2.84 -7.40 27.27
N ILE A 105 2.20 -6.80 26.26
CA ILE A 105 1.03 -5.93 26.45
C ILE A 105 -0.17 -6.52 25.75
N GLU A 106 -1.20 -6.84 26.54
CA GLU A 106 -2.46 -7.33 26.01
C GLU A 106 -3.21 -6.23 25.24
N PRO A 107 -3.76 -6.55 24.05
CA PRO A 107 -4.62 -5.63 23.32
C PRO A 107 -5.87 -5.30 24.15
N VAL A 108 -6.18 -4.01 24.30
CA VAL A 108 -7.42 -3.57 24.97
C VAL A 108 -8.44 -3.18 23.90
N PRO A 109 -9.63 -3.81 23.86
CA PRO A 109 -10.69 -3.45 22.92
C PRO A 109 -11.00 -1.95 22.92
N GLY A 110 -11.17 -1.37 21.74
CA GLY A 110 -11.44 0.07 21.56
C GLY A 110 -10.22 0.99 21.72
N LYS A 111 -9.13 0.56 22.38
CA LYS A 111 -7.93 1.39 22.51
C LYS A 111 -6.98 1.20 21.32
N ILE A 112 -6.78 2.27 20.57
CA ILE A 112 -5.79 2.31 19.49
C ILE A 112 -4.44 2.79 20.06
N LYS A 113 -3.38 2.00 19.86
CA LYS A 113 -1.98 2.35 20.20
C LYS A 113 -1.81 2.91 21.63
N PRO A 114 -2.25 2.20 22.67
CA PRO A 114 -2.32 2.73 24.04
C PRO A 114 -0.97 3.22 24.57
N VAL A 115 0.12 2.51 24.25
CA VAL A 115 1.47 2.88 24.69
C VAL A 115 1.93 4.20 24.06
N LEU A 116 1.64 4.40 22.78
CA LEU A 116 1.99 5.65 22.10
C LEU A 116 1.15 6.81 22.64
N ALA A 117 -0.14 6.59 22.88
CA ALA A 117 -1.02 7.61 23.46
C ALA A 117 -0.55 8.02 24.86
N GLU A 118 -0.06 7.06 25.64
CA GLU A 118 0.51 7.30 26.97
C GLU A 118 1.86 8.01 26.89
N ALA A 119 2.78 7.58 26.03
CA ALA A 119 4.07 8.23 25.82
C ALA A 119 3.95 9.70 25.36
N MET A 120 2.83 10.07 24.73
CA MET A 120 2.53 11.43 24.28
C MET A 120 1.75 12.26 25.32
N ARG A 121 1.62 11.77 26.55
CA ARG A 121 1.08 12.56 27.68
C ARG A 121 1.85 13.89 27.78
N ASP A 122 1.10 14.96 28.01
CA ASP A 122 1.59 16.34 28.11
C ASP A 122 2.20 16.92 26.81
N ARG A 123 2.21 16.15 25.70
CA ARG A 123 2.65 16.62 24.38
C ARG A 123 1.50 16.82 23.41
N LEU A 124 0.44 16.02 23.54
CA LEU A 124 -0.75 16.08 22.70
C LEU A 124 -2.01 16.28 23.55
N PRO A 125 -3.00 17.05 23.07
CA PRO A 125 -4.31 17.14 23.70
C PRO A 125 -4.99 15.77 23.83
N ASP A 126 -5.79 15.60 24.90
CA ASP A 126 -6.48 14.34 25.18
C ASP A 126 -7.42 13.90 24.06
N VAL A 127 -8.06 14.85 23.35
CA VAL A 127 -8.90 14.54 22.17
C VAL A 127 -8.12 13.84 21.05
N ILE A 128 -6.82 14.14 20.90
CA ILE A 128 -5.94 13.46 19.92
C ILE A 128 -5.48 12.12 20.48
N ARG A 129 -5.07 12.08 21.75
CA ARG A 129 -4.54 10.87 22.40
C ARG A 129 -5.58 9.75 22.49
N TYR A 130 -6.83 10.08 22.76
CA TYR A 130 -7.91 9.12 22.96
C TYR A 130 -8.84 8.96 21.75
N ARG A 131 -8.41 9.44 20.56
CA ARG A 131 -9.18 9.30 19.34
C ARG A 131 -9.43 7.83 19.01
N GLN A 132 -10.70 7.44 19.05
CA GLN A 132 -11.12 6.03 18.90
C GLN A 132 -11.08 5.52 17.46
N GLN A 133 -11.15 6.41 16.48
CA GLN A 133 -11.23 6.01 15.07
C GLN A 133 -10.32 6.86 14.21
N LYS A 134 -9.76 6.23 13.17
CA LYS A 134 -9.15 6.95 12.06
C LYS A 134 -10.21 7.17 11.00
N VAL A 135 -10.68 8.41 10.88
CA VAL A 135 -11.47 8.81 9.71
C VAL A 135 -10.53 8.81 8.50
N GLY A 136 -10.95 8.14 7.43
CA GLY A 136 -10.25 8.16 6.16
C GLY A 136 -10.44 9.50 5.46
N PHE A 137 -9.43 9.95 4.70
CA PHE A 137 -9.54 11.14 3.85
C PHE A 137 -9.87 10.73 2.41
N ASN A 138 -10.88 9.87 2.26
CA ASN A 138 -11.22 9.29 0.96
C ASN A 138 -11.83 10.35 0.03
N GLU A 139 -12.41 11.42 0.57
CA GLU A 139 -12.96 12.53 -0.22
C GLU A 139 -11.87 13.19 -1.09
N VAL A 140 -10.68 13.37 -0.53
CA VAL A 140 -9.53 13.92 -1.26
C VAL A 140 -9.10 12.98 -2.38
N TYR A 141 -9.17 11.67 -2.14
CA TYR A 141 -8.87 10.66 -3.14
C TYR A 141 -9.87 10.70 -4.30
N TYR A 142 -11.18 10.70 -4.02
CA TYR A 142 -12.23 10.80 -5.04
C TYR A 142 -12.12 12.08 -5.86
N LEU A 143 -11.87 13.21 -5.18
CA LEU A 143 -11.64 14.50 -5.82
C LEU A 143 -10.40 14.47 -6.72
N GLY A 144 -9.33 13.79 -6.27
CA GLY A 144 -8.13 13.55 -7.06
C GLY A 144 -8.42 12.75 -8.34
N LEU A 145 -9.19 11.67 -8.24
CA LEU A 145 -9.62 10.88 -9.39
C LEU A 145 -10.46 11.71 -10.35
N ALA A 146 -11.46 12.45 -9.84
CA ALA A 146 -12.33 13.28 -10.65
C ALA A 146 -11.55 14.37 -11.42
N ARG A 147 -10.65 15.07 -10.73
CA ARG A 147 -9.81 16.13 -11.33
C ARG A 147 -8.84 15.62 -12.38
N ASN A 148 -8.34 14.39 -12.23
CA ASN A 148 -7.32 13.82 -13.12
C ASN A 148 -7.87 12.78 -14.10
N LEU A 149 -9.19 12.60 -14.17
CA LEU A 149 -9.82 11.52 -14.93
C LEU A 149 -9.30 11.42 -16.37
N HIS A 150 -9.26 12.54 -17.10
CA HIS A 150 -8.79 12.56 -18.49
C HIS A 150 -7.33 12.11 -18.61
N ARG A 151 -6.45 12.55 -17.69
CA ARG A 151 -5.03 12.16 -17.69
C ARG A 151 -4.86 10.69 -17.36
N LEU A 152 -5.63 10.18 -16.40
CA LEU A 152 -5.60 8.77 -16.01
C LEU A 152 -6.16 7.87 -17.12
N ASP A 153 -7.25 8.25 -17.77
CA ASP A 153 -7.82 7.54 -18.93
C ASP A 153 -6.80 7.47 -20.07
N ALA A 154 -6.17 8.59 -20.45
CA ALA A 154 -5.13 8.63 -21.47
C ALA A 154 -3.94 7.73 -21.10
N MET A 155 -3.48 7.77 -19.84
CA MET A 155 -2.40 6.92 -19.35
C MET A 155 -2.76 5.42 -19.46
N ILE A 156 -3.98 5.03 -19.08
CA ILE A 156 -4.45 3.64 -19.20
C ILE A 156 -4.46 3.19 -20.66
N ARG A 157 -4.97 4.04 -21.56
CA ARG A 157 -5.03 3.74 -23.00
C ARG A 157 -3.65 3.56 -23.60
N GLN A 158 -2.70 4.42 -23.25
CA GLN A 158 -1.34 4.42 -23.79
C GLN A 158 -0.41 3.38 -23.15
N ALA A 159 -0.77 2.83 -21.99
CA ALA A 159 0.10 1.90 -21.28
C ALA A 159 0.27 0.56 -22.03
N PRO A 160 1.49 -0.01 -22.07
CA PRO A 160 1.78 -1.25 -22.79
C PRO A 160 1.34 -2.49 -21.99
N LEU A 161 0.02 -2.63 -21.77
CA LEU A 161 -0.60 -3.70 -20.99
C LEU A 161 -1.51 -4.62 -21.82
N GLU A 162 -1.30 -4.64 -23.13
CA GLU A 162 -2.05 -5.47 -24.08
C GLU A 162 -1.97 -6.94 -23.65
N GLY A 163 -3.13 -7.59 -23.55
CA GLY A 163 -3.21 -8.99 -23.13
C GLY A 163 -3.02 -9.22 -21.63
N MET A 164 -2.74 -8.19 -20.81
CA MET A 164 -2.74 -8.28 -19.34
C MET A 164 -4.07 -7.87 -18.72
N ILE A 165 -4.61 -6.72 -19.15
CA ILE A 165 -5.86 -6.18 -18.63
C ILE A 165 -6.86 -5.84 -19.74
N ASP A 166 -8.14 -5.92 -19.40
CA ASP A 166 -9.21 -5.25 -20.12
C ASP A 166 -9.21 -3.76 -19.73
N LYS A 167 -8.64 -2.94 -20.62
CA LYS A 167 -8.56 -1.48 -20.43
C LYS A 167 -9.94 -0.83 -20.34
N HIS A 168 -10.96 -1.36 -21.02
CA HIS A 168 -12.30 -0.80 -21.01
C HIS A 168 -12.95 -0.98 -19.64
N ILE A 169 -12.93 -2.21 -19.11
CA ILE A 169 -13.43 -2.51 -17.76
C ILE A 169 -12.66 -1.70 -16.72
N PHE A 170 -11.35 -1.55 -16.86
CA PHE A 170 -10.56 -0.75 -15.92
C PHE A 170 -10.92 0.74 -15.94
N ILE A 171 -11.14 1.32 -17.13
CA ILE A 171 -11.61 2.71 -17.27
C ILE A 171 -13.01 2.88 -16.67
N GLN A 172 -13.91 1.91 -16.82
CA GLN A 172 -15.22 1.95 -16.18
C GLN A 172 -15.08 2.00 -14.64
N HIS A 173 -14.23 1.16 -14.06
CA HIS A 173 -14.00 1.18 -12.60
C HIS A 173 -13.37 2.50 -12.13
N LEU A 174 -12.53 3.13 -12.96
CA LEU A 174 -12.01 4.47 -12.69
C LEU A 174 -13.15 5.52 -12.68
N GLN A 175 -14.08 5.42 -13.63
CA GLN A 175 -15.26 6.31 -13.71
C GLN A 175 -16.23 6.11 -12.55
N GLU A 176 -16.41 4.89 -12.06
CA GLU A 176 -17.21 4.60 -10.87
C GLU A 176 -16.50 5.09 -9.60
N GLY A 177 -15.18 4.89 -9.52
CA GLY A 177 -14.36 5.28 -8.38
C GLY A 177 -14.37 6.79 -8.10
N ARG A 178 -14.47 7.63 -9.14
CA ARG A 178 -14.58 9.10 -8.96
C ARG A 178 -15.87 9.53 -8.26
N LEU A 179 -16.92 8.71 -8.35
CA LEU A 179 -18.25 8.96 -7.78
C LEU A 179 -18.43 8.29 -6.41
N ALA A 180 -17.34 7.77 -5.81
CA ALA A 180 -17.39 6.92 -4.63
C ALA A 180 -18.26 5.66 -4.80
N GLY A 181 -18.46 5.20 -6.04
CA GLY A 181 -19.26 4.01 -6.36
C GLY A 181 -18.54 2.68 -6.16
N VAL A 182 -17.24 2.72 -5.82
CA VAL A 182 -16.40 1.52 -5.65
C VAL A 182 -16.13 1.29 -4.16
N PRO A 183 -16.26 0.05 -3.64
CA PRO A 183 -15.97 -0.24 -2.25
C PRO A 183 -14.48 0.01 -1.92
N PRO A 184 -14.12 0.22 -0.63
CA PRO A 184 -12.74 0.54 -0.23
C PRO A 184 -11.67 -0.41 -0.77
N ARG A 185 -11.94 -1.73 -0.78
CA ARG A 185 -11.02 -2.73 -1.36
C ARG A 185 -10.83 -2.54 -2.87
N GLY A 186 -11.90 -2.20 -3.59
CA GLY A 186 -11.82 -1.90 -5.02
C GLY A 186 -11.01 -0.63 -5.30
N LEU A 187 -11.12 0.40 -4.46
CA LEU A 187 -10.29 1.61 -4.56
C LEU A 187 -8.81 1.33 -4.32
N GLN A 188 -8.50 0.45 -3.36
CA GLN A 188 -7.13 0.01 -3.10
C GLN A 188 -6.55 -0.70 -4.33
N HIS A 189 -7.30 -1.61 -4.94
CA HIS A 189 -6.89 -2.30 -6.16
C HIS A 189 -6.70 -1.34 -7.34
N LEU A 190 -7.61 -0.37 -7.51
CA LEU A 190 -7.49 0.71 -8.48
C LEU A 190 -6.18 1.50 -8.24
N THR A 191 -5.90 1.85 -6.99
CA THR A 191 -4.66 2.56 -6.60
C THR A 191 -3.42 1.77 -6.99
N TYR A 192 -3.36 0.47 -6.68
CA TYR A 192 -2.22 -0.37 -7.01
C TYR A 192 -2.01 -0.52 -8.51
N MET A 193 -3.08 -0.68 -9.29
CA MET A 193 -2.97 -0.76 -10.74
C MET A 193 -2.54 0.57 -11.36
N LEU A 194 -3.07 1.71 -10.89
CA LEU A 194 -2.63 3.03 -11.34
C LEU A 194 -1.16 3.31 -10.97
N ALA A 195 -0.72 2.86 -9.80
CA ALA A 195 0.68 2.96 -9.39
C ALA A 195 1.59 2.10 -10.26
N LEU A 196 1.20 0.86 -10.56
CA LEU A 196 1.92 -0.02 -11.48
C LEU A 196 2.00 0.58 -12.88
N LEU A 197 0.89 1.11 -13.40
CA LEU A 197 0.84 1.80 -14.68
C LEU A 197 1.79 2.98 -14.73
N LYS A 198 1.74 3.85 -13.71
CA LYS A 198 2.63 5.00 -13.63
C LYS A 198 4.09 4.56 -13.58
N TRP A 199 4.40 3.52 -12.79
CA TRP A 199 5.74 2.93 -12.71
C TRP A 199 6.22 2.41 -14.07
N LEU A 200 5.38 1.67 -14.80
CA LEU A 200 5.70 1.19 -16.15
C LEU A 200 5.94 2.34 -17.13
N CYS A 201 5.09 3.38 -17.10
CA CYS A 201 5.27 4.56 -17.94
C CYS A 201 6.56 5.34 -17.61
N MET A 202 7.04 5.28 -16.37
CA MET A 202 8.29 5.93 -15.94
C MET A 202 9.55 5.16 -16.34
N GLN A 203 9.45 3.92 -16.86
CA GLN A 203 10.64 3.11 -17.15
C GLN A 203 11.63 3.80 -18.10
N GLN A 204 11.15 4.51 -19.13
CA GLN A 204 12.05 5.22 -20.05
C GLN A 204 12.80 6.36 -19.35
N GLU A 205 12.12 7.12 -18.49
CA GLU A 205 12.74 8.18 -17.69
C GLU A 205 13.81 7.60 -16.74
N TRP A 206 13.55 6.42 -16.18
CA TRP A 206 14.48 5.73 -15.28
C TRP A 206 15.71 5.23 -16.00
N LEU A 207 15.56 4.68 -17.21
CA LEU A 207 16.70 4.28 -18.03
C LEU A 207 17.60 5.49 -18.33
N GLN A 208 17.01 6.64 -18.68
CA GLN A 208 17.76 7.86 -18.93
C GLN A 208 18.50 8.38 -17.68
N VAL A 209 17.85 8.36 -16.51
CA VAL A 209 18.50 8.74 -15.24
C VAL A 209 19.65 7.79 -14.91
N ARG A 210 19.43 6.48 -15.04
CA ARG A 210 20.47 5.47 -14.82
C ARG A 210 21.67 5.68 -15.75
N ASP A 211 21.42 5.96 -17.01
CA ASP A 211 22.49 6.19 -17.99
C ASP A 211 23.28 7.46 -17.67
N LYS A 212 22.60 8.55 -17.26
CA LYS A 212 23.25 9.78 -16.79
C LYS A 212 24.11 9.55 -15.54
N ILE A 213 23.62 8.77 -14.57
CA ILE A 213 24.37 8.39 -13.37
C ILE A 213 25.59 7.55 -13.77
N ASN A 214 25.41 6.53 -14.60
CA ASN A 214 26.51 5.69 -15.07
C ASN A 214 27.58 6.50 -15.81
N ILE A 215 27.20 7.54 -16.57
CA ILE A 215 28.15 8.45 -17.22
C ILE A 215 28.84 9.34 -16.17
N ALA A 216 28.10 9.93 -15.24
CA ALA A 216 28.63 10.84 -14.22
C ALA A 216 29.56 10.15 -13.20
N PHE A 217 29.34 8.85 -12.94
CA PHE A 217 30.14 8.04 -12.01
C PHE A 217 31.11 7.09 -12.71
N ARG A 218 31.42 7.28 -14.00
CA ARG A 218 32.64 6.72 -14.62
C ARG A 218 33.85 7.42 -14.01
N PHE A 219 34.23 7.02 -12.81
CA PHE A 219 35.54 7.33 -12.27
C PHE A 219 36.57 6.67 -13.20
N PRO A 220 37.55 7.41 -13.74
CA PRO A 220 38.71 6.76 -14.32
C PRO A 220 39.36 5.98 -13.20
N ILE A 221 39.29 4.65 -13.27
CA ILE A 221 40.15 3.78 -12.49
C ILE A 221 41.56 4.12 -12.97
N ARG A 222 42.25 5.03 -12.28
CA ARG A 222 43.68 5.21 -12.50
C ARG A 222 44.31 3.87 -12.16
N PRO A 223 45.00 3.20 -13.10
CA PRO A 223 45.76 2.02 -12.75
C PRO A 223 46.78 2.42 -11.68
N PRO A 224 47.05 1.54 -10.69
CA PRO A 224 48.08 1.82 -9.70
C PRO A 224 49.41 2.04 -10.42
N SER A 225 50.03 3.20 -10.18
CA SER A 225 51.39 3.48 -10.61
C SER A 225 52.31 2.54 -9.82
N TYR A 226 52.87 1.54 -10.50
CA TYR A 226 53.98 0.75 -9.98
C TYR A 226 55.31 1.43 -10.31
#